data_AF-A0A9D6N9E4-F1
#
_entry.id   AF-A0A9D6N9E4-F1
#
_cell.length_a   1.000
_cell.length_b   1.000
_cell.length_c   1.000
_cell.angle_alpha   90.00
_cell.angle_beta   90.00
_cell.angle_gamma   90.00
#
_symmetry.space_group_name_H-M   'P 1'
#
loop_
_entity.id
_entity.type
_entity.pdbx_description
1 polymer ?
#
loop_
_entity_poly.entity_id
_entity_poly.type
_entity_poly.pdbx_seq_one_letter_code
_entity_poly.pdbx_strand_id
1 'polypeptide(L)'
;MNPHLSDYNESERADYMTVVAFMAGMDDELTSEEVLALQELSHHFVLGPLARGRVMAATAMPREELDTVVARLAGSGTRFSLLLDLCAMAYRDGHFSPAEKAEIERLGERIGIQPDQIAAVLQFAEVVHEPQPADLDKALAELEKAGVPRPAVALSATLYGLVRAGKAPGLEALLPVR
;
A
#
# COMPACT_ATOMS: atom_id res chain seq x y z
N MET A 1 4.28 -15.33 -12.39
CA MET A 1 2.81 -15.18 -12.27
C MET A 1 2.59 -13.94 -11.44
N ASN A 2 1.92 -12.91 -11.97
CA ASN A 2 1.64 -11.71 -11.21
C ASN A 2 0.49 -12.02 -10.25
N PRO A 3 0.65 -11.80 -8.95
CA PRO A 3 -0.42 -12.09 -8.00
C PRO A 3 -1.62 -11.18 -8.29
N HIS A 4 -2.83 -11.76 -8.31
CA HIS A 4 -4.09 -11.03 -8.49
C HIS A 4 -4.85 -10.99 -7.17
N LEU A 5 -5.67 -9.95 -6.94
CA LEU A 5 -6.45 -9.82 -5.70
C LEU A 5 -7.38 -11.01 -5.43
N SER A 6 -7.82 -11.70 -6.48
CA SER A 6 -8.63 -12.92 -6.39
C SER A 6 -7.88 -14.15 -5.88
N ASP A 7 -6.54 -14.13 -5.88
CA ASP A 7 -5.72 -15.25 -5.44
C ASP A 7 -5.69 -15.38 -3.91
N TYR A 8 -6.09 -14.32 -3.21
CA TYR A 8 -6.19 -14.25 -1.76
C TYR A 8 -7.62 -14.52 -1.29
N ASN A 9 -7.79 -15.02 -0.08
CA ASN A 9 -9.13 -15.14 0.48
C ASN A 9 -9.64 -13.79 1.02
N GLU A 10 -10.94 -13.68 1.31
CA GLU A 10 -11.52 -12.42 1.80
C GLU A 10 -10.91 -11.96 3.12
N SER A 11 -10.55 -12.88 4.03
CA SER A 11 -9.92 -12.53 5.30
C SER A 11 -8.56 -11.87 5.09
N GLU A 12 -7.73 -12.40 4.20
CA GLU A 12 -6.43 -11.83 3.84
C GLU A 12 -6.58 -10.45 3.19
N ARG A 13 -7.51 -10.31 2.24
CA ARG A 13 -7.82 -9.01 1.62
C ARG A 13 -8.33 -7.99 2.65
N ALA A 14 -9.14 -8.44 3.59
CA ALA A 14 -9.67 -7.58 4.64
C ALA A 14 -8.59 -7.20 5.65
N ASP A 15 -7.63 -8.09 5.96
CA ASP A 15 -6.48 -7.77 6.81
C ASP A 15 -5.56 -6.76 6.11
N TYR A 16 -5.30 -6.97 4.81
CA TYR A 16 -4.55 -6.03 3.97
C TYR A 16 -5.17 -4.62 4.03
N MET A 17 -6.47 -4.52 3.74
CA MET A 17 -7.18 -3.24 3.74
C MET A 17 -7.29 -2.62 5.12
N THR A 18 -7.32 -3.41 6.19
CA THR A 18 -7.26 -2.90 7.57
C THR A 18 -5.96 -2.14 7.83
N VAL A 19 -4.80 -2.65 7.35
CA VAL A 19 -3.52 -1.95 7.51
C VAL A 19 -3.46 -0.67 6.67
N VAL A 20 -3.98 -0.71 5.43
CA VAL A 20 -4.09 0.48 4.57
C VAL A 20 -4.97 1.56 5.20
N ALA A 21 -6.13 1.19 5.74
CA ALA A 21 -7.05 2.13 6.39
C ALA A 21 -6.48 2.70 7.69
N PHE A 22 -5.71 1.93 8.45
CA PHE A 22 -4.99 2.46 9.62
C PHE A 22 -4.03 3.59 9.22
N MET A 23 -3.27 3.40 8.13
CA MET A 23 -2.37 4.47 7.64
C MET A 23 -3.12 5.73 7.22
N ALA A 24 -4.30 5.59 6.63
CA ALA A 24 -5.14 6.72 6.23
C ALA A 24 -5.69 7.55 7.42
N GLY A 25 -5.65 7.04 8.65
CA GLY A 25 -6.10 7.76 9.85
C GLY A 25 -4.97 8.19 10.79
N MET A 26 -3.72 8.00 10.38
CA MET A 26 -2.54 8.23 11.24
C MET A 26 -2.31 9.69 11.63
N ASP A 27 -2.74 10.63 10.79
CA ASP A 27 -2.55 12.08 10.97
C ASP A 27 -3.68 12.74 11.79
N ASP A 28 -4.60 11.94 12.33
CA ASP A 28 -5.82 12.38 13.03
C ASP A 28 -6.77 13.27 12.18
N GLU A 29 -6.54 13.40 10.86
CA GLU A 29 -7.34 14.23 9.94
C GLU A 29 -7.98 13.40 8.82
N LEU A 30 -8.82 12.42 9.19
CA LEU A 30 -9.55 11.63 8.19
C LEU A 30 -10.58 12.47 7.42
N THR A 31 -10.27 12.82 6.18
CA THR A 31 -11.14 13.64 5.31
C THR A 31 -12.25 12.83 4.66
N SER A 32 -13.28 13.50 4.15
CA SER A 32 -14.34 12.84 3.36
C SER A 32 -13.80 12.17 2.09
N GLU A 33 -12.70 12.69 1.54
CA GLU A 33 -12.05 12.10 0.37
C GLU A 33 -11.29 10.81 0.72
N GLU A 34 -10.62 10.73 1.89
CA GLU A 34 -10.01 9.47 2.37
C GLU A 34 -11.08 8.41 2.56
N VAL A 35 -12.19 8.80 3.20
CA VAL A 35 -13.30 7.88 3.48
C VAL A 35 -13.86 7.32 2.18
N LEU A 36 -14.10 8.18 1.18
CA LEU A 36 -14.59 7.74 -0.12
C LEU A 36 -13.58 6.82 -0.81
N ALA A 37 -12.30 7.16 -0.80
CA ALA A 37 -11.24 6.33 -1.39
C ALA A 37 -11.18 4.95 -0.72
N LEU A 38 -11.21 4.88 0.62
CA LEU A 38 -11.23 3.61 1.36
C LEU A 38 -12.48 2.77 1.06
N GLN A 39 -13.64 3.41 0.87
CA GLN A 39 -14.85 2.72 0.44
C GLN A 39 -14.67 2.12 -0.95
N GLU A 40 -14.24 2.90 -1.94
CA GLU A 40 -13.99 2.43 -3.32
C GLU A 40 -12.97 1.29 -3.36
N LEU A 41 -11.88 1.40 -2.60
CA LEU A 41 -10.89 0.34 -2.46
C LEU A 41 -11.49 -0.92 -1.85
N SER A 42 -12.30 -0.78 -0.80
CA SER A 42 -13.00 -1.92 -0.18
C SER A 42 -13.96 -2.62 -1.14
N HIS A 43 -14.53 -1.90 -2.10
CA HIS A 43 -15.29 -2.49 -3.21
C HIS A 43 -14.38 -3.20 -4.21
N HIS A 44 -13.26 -2.61 -4.58
CA HIS A 44 -12.29 -3.20 -5.51
C HIS A 44 -11.67 -4.49 -4.97
N PHE A 45 -11.41 -4.55 -3.67
CA PHE A 45 -10.96 -5.75 -2.96
C PHE A 45 -12.09 -6.77 -2.70
N VAL A 46 -13.29 -6.55 -3.25
CA VAL A 46 -14.43 -7.47 -3.18
C VAL A 46 -14.73 -7.90 -1.73
N LEU A 47 -14.68 -6.93 -0.81
CA LEU A 47 -14.96 -7.17 0.61
C LEU A 47 -16.47 -7.17 0.84
N GLY A 48 -16.97 -8.10 1.66
CA GLY A 48 -18.34 -8.13 2.14
C GLY A 48 -18.60 -7.06 3.21
N PRO A 49 -19.87 -6.78 3.54
CA PRO A 49 -20.25 -5.66 4.41
C PRO A 49 -19.54 -5.64 5.78
N LEU A 50 -19.37 -6.81 6.41
CA LEU A 50 -18.69 -6.94 7.70
C LEU A 50 -17.20 -6.58 7.59
N ALA A 51 -16.51 -7.08 6.56
CA ALA A 51 -15.12 -6.76 6.29
C ALA A 51 -14.93 -5.26 6.00
N ARG A 52 -15.83 -4.65 5.21
CA ARG A 52 -15.80 -3.20 4.96
C ARG A 52 -15.96 -2.39 6.25
N GLY A 53 -16.88 -2.78 7.13
CA GLY A 53 -17.06 -2.12 8.42
C GLY A 53 -15.79 -2.18 9.28
N ARG A 54 -15.10 -3.32 9.28
CA ARG A 54 -13.80 -3.48 9.97
C ARG A 54 -12.71 -2.61 9.38
N VAL A 55 -12.64 -2.49 8.05
CA VAL A 55 -11.69 -1.61 7.37
C VAL A 55 -11.96 -0.15 7.73
N MET A 56 -13.21 0.30 7.72
CA MET A 56 -13.52 1.68 8.13
C MET A 56 -13.19 1.97 9.59
N ALA A 57 -13.42 1.01 10.49
CA ALA A 57 -13.07 1.17 11.90
C ALA A 57 -11.55 1.22 12.14
N ALA A 58 -10.75 0.71 11.19
CA ALA A 58 -9.31 0.64 11.33
C ALA A 58 -8.61 2.01 11.31
N THR A 59 -9.26 3.04 10.77
CA THR A 59 -8.72 4.41 10.74
C THR A 59 -8.50 5.00 12.14
N ALA A 60 -9.18 4.46 13.16
CA ALA A 60 -9.04 4.87 14.56
C ALA A 60 -8.62 3.71 15.48
N MET A 61 -8.06 2.63 14.90
CA MET A 61 -7.68 1.43 15.64
C MET A 61 -6.41 1.66 16.48
N PRO A 62 -6.33 1.15 17.72
CA PRO A 62 -5.09 1.16 18.48
C PRO A 62 -3.96 0.36 17.81
N ARG A 63 -2.70 0.81 17.96
CA ARG A 63 -1.54 0.15 17.33
C ARG A 63 -1.40 -1.32 17.75
N GLU A 64 -1.76 -1.66 18.99
CA GLU A 64 -1.67 -3.02 19.52
C GLU A 64 -2.65 -3.99 18.84
N GLU A 65 -3.79 -3.49 18.38
CA GLU A 65 -4.77 -4.28 17.64
C GLU A 65 -4.32 -4.49 16.18
N LEU A 66 -3.81 -3.43 15.56
CA LEU A 66 -3.22 -3.48 14.22
C LEU A 66 -2.08 -4.50 14.15
N ASP A 67 -1.25 -4.51 15.18
CA ASP A 67 -0.12 -5.41 15.33
C ASP A 67 -0.50 -6.89 15.17
N THR A 68 -1.70 -7.27 15.62
CA THR A 68 -2.25 -8.62 15.47
C THR A 68 -2.69 -8.92 14.03
N VAL A 69 -3.16 -7.90 13.30
CA VAL A 69 -3.50 -7.99 11.87
C VAL A 69 -2.24 -8.16 11.03
N VAL A 70 -1.24 -7.33 11.30
CA VAL A 70 0.06 -7.32 10.62
C VAL A 70 0.76 -8.67 10.74
N ALA A 71 0.69 -9.31 11.91
CA ALA A 71 1.26 -10.64 12.12
C ALA A 71 0.66 -11.73 11.21
N ARG A 72 -0.60 -11.60 10.78
CA ARG A 72 -1.25 -12.55 9.84
C ARG A 72 -0.82 -12.33 8.39
N LEU A 73 -0.36 -11.12 8.07
CA LEU A 73 0.15 -10.76 6.75
C LEU A 73 1.66 -11.03 6.63
N ALA A 74 2.35 -11.29 7.75
CA ALA A 74 3.77 -11.57 7.76
C ALA A 74 4.10 -12.79 6.89
N GLY A 75 5.04 -12.61 5.95
CA GLY A 75 5.43 -13.67 5.02
C GLY A 75 4.45 -13.94 3.88
N SER A 76 3.35 -13.20 3.75
CA SER A 76 2.45 -13.31 2.60
C SER A 76 3.14 -12.82 1.31
N GLY A 77 2.65 -13.29 0.17
CA GLY A 77 3.08 -12.79 -1.15
C GLY A 77 2.76 -11.31 -1.39
N THR A 78 1.90 -10.70 -0.56
CA THR A 78 1.45 -9.31 -0.70
C THR A 78 2.28 -8.32 0.10
N ARG A 79 3.25 -8.74 0.91
CA ARG A 79 3.96 -7.86 1.84
C ARG A 79 4.58 -6.62 1.18
N PHE A 80 5.21 -6.78 0.01
CA PHE A 80 5.80 -5.66 -0.72
C PHE A 80 4.76 -4.76 -1.38
N SER A 81 3.67 -5.36 -1.89
CA SER A 81 2.51 -4.62 -2.41
C SER A 81 1.89 -3.76 -1.31
N LEU A 82 1.71 -4.36 -0.13
CA LEU A 82 1.18 -3.69 1.04
C LEU A 82 2.07 -2.52 1.41
N LEU A 83 3.38 -2.74 1.58
CA LEU A 83 4.31 -1.69 1.96
C LEU A 83 4.26 -0.50 0.98
N LEU A 84 4.23 -0.79 -0.33
CA LEU A 84 4.12 0.24 -1.35
C LEU A 84 2.76 0.98 -1.30
N ASP A 85 1.67 0.28 -1.02
CA ASP A 85 0.34 0.88 -0.83
C ASP A 85 0.26 1.75 0.42
N LEU A 86 0.98 1.41 1.50
CA LEU A 86 1.09 2.27 2.67
C LEU A 86 1.79 3.58 2.31
N CYS A 87 2.86 3.53 1.50
CA CYS A 87 3.50 4.73 0.98
C CYS A 87 2.53 5.55 0.12
N ALA A 88 1.78 4.90 -0.78
CA ALA A 88 0.79 5.56 -1.63
C ALA A 88 -0.22 6.36 -0.81
N MET A 89 -0.67 5.78 0.31
CA MET A 89 -1.61 6.41 1.22
C MET A 89 -0.98 7.60 1.95
N ALA A 90 0.24 7.44 2.48
CA ALA A 90 0.97 8.51 3.16
C ALA A 90 1.36 9.68 2.23
N TYR A 91 1.36 9.46 0.91
CA TYR A 91 1.59 10.52 -0.08
C TYR A 91 0.30 11.22 -0.54
N ARG A 92 -0.88 10.79 -0.08
CA ARG A 92 -2.18 11.22 -0.65
C ARG A 92 -2.46 12.71 -0.46
N ASP A 93 -2.08 13.26 0.70
CA ASP A 93 -2.20 14.68 1.04
C ASP A 93 -1.04 15.53 0.45
N GLY A 94 -0.06 14.88 -0.18
CA GLY A 94 1.14 15.50 -0.74
C GLY A 94 2.27 15.72 0.28
N HIS A 95 2.16 15.24 1.51
CA HIS A 95 3.18 15.40 2.55
C HIS A 95 3.50 14.09 3.27
N PHE A 96 4.60 13.44 2.88
CA PHE A 96 5.07 12.27 3.60
C PHE A 96 5.85 12.66 4.87
N SER A 97 5.20 12.58 6.02
CA SER A 97 5.77 13.02 7.29
C SER A 97 6.81 12.04 7.86
N PRO A 98 7.73 12.49 8.74
CA PRO A 98 8.65 11.60 9.45
C PRO A 98 7.95 10.54 10.29
N ALA A 99 6.76 10.84 10.83
CA ALA A 99 5.99 9.91 11.66
C ALA A 99 5.40 8.76 10.83
N GLU A 100 4.85 9.07 9.66
CA GLU A 100 4.36 8.05 8.72
C GLU A 100 5.50 7.20 8.19
N LYS A 101 6.64 7.81 7.85
CA LYS A 101 7.81 7.07 7.41
C LYS A 101 8.26 6.06 8.47
N ALA A 102 8.38 6.51 9.73
CA ALA A 102 8.76 5.63 10.83
C ALA A 102 7.74 4.50 11.05
N GLU A 103 6.45 4.76 10.87
CA GLU A 103 5.42 3.72 10.98
C GLU A 103 5.46 2.74 9.81
N ILE A 104 5.66 3.20 8.59
CA ILE A 104 5.81 2.34 7.40
C ILE A 104 7.04 1.43 7.55
N GLU A 105 8.17 1.97 8.02
CA GLU A 105 9.37 1.19 8.32
C GLU A 105 9.06 0.11 9.39
N ARG A 106 8.41 0.50 10.49
CA ARG A 106 7.99 -0.44 11.55
C ARG A 106 7.07 -1.54 11.02
N LEU A 107 6.06 -1.18 10.23
CA LEU A 107 5.12 -2.13 9.65
C LEU A 107 5.82 -3.08 8.66
N GLY A 108 6.74 -2.55 7.84
CA GLY A 108 7.58 -3.32 6.92
C GLY A 108 8.40 -4.40 7.62
N GLU A 109 9.08 -4.04 8.71
CA GLU A 109 9.84 -5.00 9.52
C GLU A 109 8.94 -6.10 10.08
N ARG A 110 7.75 -5.73 10.58
CA ARG A 110 6.80 -6.68 11.17
C ARG A 110 6.18 -7.65 10.17
N ILE A 111 6.00 -7.25 8.92
CA ILE A 111 5.55 -8.17 7.85
C ILE A 111 6.71 -8.98 7.25
N GLY A 112 7.92 -8.83 7.80
CA GLY A 112 9.10 -9.63 7.47
C GLY A 112 9.88 -9.11 6.26
N ILE A 113 9.83 -7.81 5.98
CA ILE A 113 10.62 -7.16 4.94
C ILE A 113 11.92 -6.66 5.56
N GLN A 114 13.04 -6.88 4.87
CA GLN A 114 14.36 -6.47 5.37
C GLN A 114 14.59 -4.96 5.20
N PRO A 115 15.41 -4.31 6.03
CA PRO A 115 15.61 -2.86 5.98
C PRO A 115 16.06 -2.31 4.62
N ASP A 116 16.89 -3.04 3.89
CA ASP A 116 17.33 -2.69 2.54
C ASP A 116 16.18 -2.73 1.51
N GLN A 117 15.30 -3.72 1.65
CA GLN A 117 14.07 -3.82 0.85
C GLN A 117 13.07 -2.72 1.17
N ILE A 118 12.92 -2.37 2.45
CA ILE A 118 12.07 -1.24 2.87
C ILE A 118 12.58 0.06 2.24
N ALA A 119 13.89 0.32 2.35
CA ALA A 119 14.51 1.50 1.76
C ALA A 119 14.30 1.57 0.25
N ALA A 120 14.44 0.44 -0.46
CA ALA A 120 14.20 0.39 -1.91
C ALA A 120 12.73 0.65 -2.27
N VAL A 121 11.78 0.13 -1.49
CA VAL A 121 10.33 0.39 -1.69
C VAL A 121 9.99 1.86 -1.42
N LEU A 122 10.54 2.46 -0.37
CA LEU A 122 10.35 3.89 -0.07
C LEU A 122 10.90 4.77 -1.20
N GLN A 123 12.11 4.48 -1.69
CA GLN A 123 12.70 5.20 -2.81
C GLN A 123 11.86 5.05 -4.09
N PHE A 124 11.37 3.84 -4.36
CA PHE A 124 10.48 3.62 -5.49
C PHE A 124 9.18 4.41 -5.35
N ALA A 125 8.56 4.39 -4.17
CA ALA A 125 7.34 5.12 -3.85
C ALA A 125 7.47 6.63 -4.08
N GLU A 126 8.61 7.21 -3.68
CA GLU A 126 8.96 8.62 -3.89
C GLU A 126 9.00 8.95 -5.39
N VAL A 127 9.76 8.16 -6.17
CA VAL A 127 9.87 8.34 -7.62
C VAL A 127 8.51 8.25 -8.31
N VAL A 128 7.70 7.25 -8.00
CA VAL A 128 6.39 7.08 -8.66
C VAL A 128 5.37 8.12 -8.24
N HIS A 129 5.52 8.74 -7.07
CA HIS A 129 4.65 9.82 -6.64
C HIS A 129 4.90 11.11 -7.43
N GLU A 130 6.12 11.34 -7.91
CA GLU A 130 6.45 12.54 -8.70
C GLU A 130 5.52 12.70 -9.93
N PRO A 131 5.06 13.94 -10.24
CA PRO A 131 4.20 14.20 -11.40
C PRO A 131 4.81 13.76 -12.74
N GLN A 132 6.14 13.80 -12.84
CA GLN A 132 6.91 13.27 -13.96
C GLN A 132 8.00 12.38 -13.37
N PRO A 133 7.74 11.07 -13.19
CA PRO A 133 8.69 10.16 -12.58
C PRO A 133 9.92 10.03 -13.47
N ALA A 134 10.94 10.84 -13.19
CA ALA A 134 12.27 10.62 -13.73
C ALA A 134 12.83 9.33 -13.11
N ASP A 135 13.69 8.62 -13.83
CA ASP A 135 14.43 7.48 -13.27
C ASP A 135 13.59 6.26 -12.81
N LEU A 136 12.37 6.06 -13.30
CA LEU A 136 11.55 4.88 -12.98
C LEU A 136 12.30 3.55 -13.22
N ASP A 137 13.02 3.43 -14.34
CA ASP A 137 13.82 2.25 -14.66
C ASP A 137 14.93 1.99 -13.63
N LYS A 138 15.54 3.06 -13.12
CA LYS A 138 16.58 2.97 -12.08
C LYS A 138 15.97 2.56 -10.74
N ALA A 139 14.81 3.11 -10.39
CA ALA A 139 14.09 2.73 -9.17
C ALA A 139 13.66 1.26 -9.21
N LEU A 140 13.17 0.77 -10.36
CA LEU A 140 12.87 -0.65 -10.59
C LEU A 140 14.13 -1.54 -10.46
N ALA A 141 15.28 -1.08 -10.96
CA ALA A 141 16.53 -1.82 -10.83
C ALA A 141 17.03 -1.92 -9.38
N GLU A 142 16.88 -0.86 -8.58
CA GLU A 142 17.23 -0.91 -7.15
C GLU A 142 16.29 -1.81 -6.34
N LEU A 143 14.99 -1.87 -6.68
CA LEU A 143 14.06 -2.86 -6.11
C LEU A 143 14.56 -4.30 -6.35
N GLU A 144 14.91 -4.63 -7.60
CA GLU A 144 15.39 -5.97 -7.94
C GLU A 144 16.70 -6.31 -7.23
N LYS A 145 17.61 -5.34 -7.14
CA LYS A 145 18.89 -5.50 -6.45
C LYS A 145 18.72 -5.74 -4.95
N ALA A 146 17.71 -5.14 -4.32
CA ALA A 146 17.30 -5.42 -2.94
C ALA A 146 16.54 -6.76 -2.80
N GLY A 147 16.27 -7.46 -3.91
CA GLY A 147 15.52 -8.71 -3.91
C GLY A 147 14.00 -8.54 -3.83
N VAL A 148 13.47 -7.34 -4.12
CA VAL A 148 12.03 -7.09 -4.25
C VAL A 148 11.59 -7.45 -5.67
N PRO A 149 10.69 -8.44 -5.84
CA PRO A 149 10.28 -8.88 -7.17
C PRO A 149 9.36 -7.83 -7.83
N ARG A 150 9.64 -7.44 -9.08
CA ARG A 150 8.80 -6.49 -9.87
C ARG A 150 7.31 -6.82 -9.86
N PRO A 151 6.86 -8.09 -9.99
CA PRO A 151 5.44 -8.44 -9.87
C PRO A 151 4.76 -7.99 -8.58
N ALA A 152 5.51 -7.86 -7.48
CA ALA A 152 4.92 -7.47 -6.21
C ALA A 152 4.56 -5.99 -6.14
N VAL A 153 5.19 -5.12 -6.94
CA VAL A 153 4.79 -3.70 -7.02
C VAL A 153 3.68 -3.46 -8.05
N ALA A 154 3.41 -4.42 -8.95
CA ALA A 154 2.32 -4.33 -9.94
C ALA A 154 0.91 -4.37 -9.31
N LEU A 155 0.73 -5.09 -8.20
CA LEU A 155 -0.54 -5.10 -7.43
C LEU A 155 -0.91 -3.71 -6.90
N SER A 156 0.11 -2.95 -6.48
CA SER A 156 -0.05 -1.61 -5.89
C SER A 156 -0.37 -0.53 -6.94
N ALA A 157 -0.11 -0.80 -8.23
CA ALA A 157 -0.40 0.14 -9.31
C ALA A 157 -1.91 0.49 -9.39
N THR A 158 -2.80 -0.37 -8.90
CA THR A 158 -4.23 -0.05 -8.76
C THR A 158 -4.48 1.04 -7.72
N LEU A 159 -3.81 0.97 -6.57
CA LEU A 159 -3.94 1.94 -5.49
C LEU A 159 -3.31 3.28 -5.88
N TYR A 160 -2.11 3.27 -6.45
CA TYR A 160 -1.52 4.48 -7.05
C TYR A 160 -2.37 5.05 -8.20
N GLY A 161 -2.97 4.21 -9.04
CA GLY A 161 -3.86 4.65 -10.13
C GLY A 161 -5.14 5.33 -9.62
N LEU A 162 -5.73 4.81 -8.53
CA LEU A 162 -6.89 5.40 -7.87
C LEU A 162 -6.52 6.68 -7.10
N VAL A 163 -5.41 6.68 -6.35
CA VAL A 163 -4.88 7.86 -5.65
C VAL A 163 -4.56 8.99 -6.64
N ARG A 164 -4.09 8.66 -7.85
CA ARG A 164 -3.74 9.64 -8.89
C ARG A 164 -4.87 9.96 -9.86
N ALA A 165 -6.11 9.53 -9.60
CA ALA A 165 -7.26 9.83 -10.46
C ALA A 165 -7.42 11.36 -10.62
N GLY A 166 -6.82 11.87 -11.70
CA GLY A 166 -6.75 13.29 -12.06
C GLY A 166 -5.42 13.79 -12.64
N LYS A 167 -4.25 13.17 -12.39
CA LYS A 167 -2.97 13.89 -12.65
C LYS A 167 -1.69 13.12 -13.06
N ALA A 168 -1.70 11.86 -13.53
CA ALA A 168 -0.42 11.29 -13.98
C ALA A 168 -0.41 10.20 -15.06
N PRO A 169 0.26 10.43 -16.20
CA PRO A 169 0.64 9.39 -17.15
C PRO A 169 1.86 8.58 -16.65
N GLY A 170 1.94 7.28 -16.99
CA GLY A 170 3.17 6.45 -16.84
C GLY A 170 3.07 5.21 -15.96
N LEU A 171 2.09 5.10 -15.07
CA LEU A 171 1.88 3.90 -14.23
C LEU A 171 1.27 2.70 -15.00
N GLU A 172 0.77 2.96 -16.21
CA GLU A 172 0.17 1.97 -17.10
C GLU A 172 1.13 0.84 -17.47
N ALA A 173 2.44 1.10 -17.47
CA ALA A 173 3.49 0.12 -17.74
C ALA A 173 3.66 -0.93 -16.62
N LEU A 174 3.14 -0.65 -15.43
CA LEU A 174 3.17 -1.57 -14.28
C LEU A 174 1.89 -2.40 -14.17
N LEU A 175 0.82 -2.03 -14.90
CA LEU A 175 -0.42 -2.78 -14.91
C LEU A 175 -0.23 -4.10 -15.67
N PRO A 176 -0.83 -5.21 -15.22
CA PRO A 176 -0.81 -6.45 -15.98
C PRO A 176 -1.46 -6.23 -17.35
N VAL A 177 -0.73 -6.54 -18.42
CA VAL A 177 -1.31 -6.66 -19.77
C VAL A 177 -2.37 -7.76 -19.71
N ARG A 178 -3.61 -7.42 -20.09
CA ARG A 178 -4.75 -8.34 -20.12
C ARG A 178 -4.48 -9.61 -20.91
#